data_AF-A0A7D5VBE0-F1
#
_entry.id   AF-A0A7D5VBE0-F1
#
_cell.length_a   1.000
_cell.length_b   1.000
_cell.length_c   1.000
_cell.angle_alpha   90.00
_cell.angle_beta   90.00
_cell.angle_gamma   90.00
#
_symmetry.space_group_name_H-M   'P 1'
#
loop_
_entity.id
_entity.type
_entity.pdbx_description
1 polymer ?
#
loop_
_entity_poly.entity_id
_entity_poly.type
_entity_poly.pdbx_seq_one_letter_code
_entity_poly.pdbx_strand_id
1 'polypeptide(L)'
;MNNWFFSFGLPFLILGSLLGGGLYALCASTLYSYLKENYSDALPPRIDVFMNDYEAMGGFMAGIWYAQRTGGWRRIDNRTWRYFFIATQLLGAFAISCCALFCAAFLFVPR
;
A
#
# COMPACT_ATOMS: atom_id res chain seq x y z
N MET A 1 31.69 2.19 8.57
CA MET A 1 30.35 2.34 7.92
C MET A 1 29.31 1.33 8.42
N ASN A 2 29.68 0.12 8.86
CA ASN A 2 28.70 -0.87 9.34
C ASN A 2 27.87 -0.41 10.57
N ASN A 3 28.48 0.12 11.64
CA ASN A 3 27.72 0.38 12.88
C ASN A 3 26.54 1.36 12.71
N TRP A 4 26.69 2.43 11.93
CA TRP A 4 25.59 3.39 11.73
C TRP A 4 24.40 2.76 10.97
N PHE A 5 24.69 1.92 9.96
CA PHE A 5 23.66 1.20 9.22
C PHE A 5 22.93 0.19 10.10
N PHE A 6 23.65 -0.60 10.90
CA PHE A 6 23.04 -1.57 11.82
C PHE A 6 22.28 -0.91 12.97
N SER A 7 22.77 0.22 13.49
CA SER A 7 22.14 0.92 14.62
C SER A 7 20.94 1.80 14.23
N PHE A 8 20.92 2.37 13.03
CA PHE A 8 19.87 3.33 12.62
C PHE A 8 19.18 2.96 11.30
N GLY A 9 19.93 2.53 10.29
CA GLY A 9 19.38 2.20 8.97
C GLY A 9 18.46 0.97 9.00
N LEU A 10 18.95 -0.14 9.54
CA LEU A 10 18.21 -1.39 9.68
C LEU A 10 16.90 -1.24 10.48
N PRO A 11 16.89 -0.68 11.70
CA PRO A 11 15.65 -0.49 12.45
C PRO A 11 14.69 0.47 11.75
N PHE A 12 15.19 1.52 11.07
CA PHE A 12 14.33 2.40 10.28
C PHE A 12 13.66 1.67 9.10
N LEU A 13 14.38 0.80 8.39
CA LEU A 13 13.82 0.00 7.29
C LEU A 13 12.80 -1.03 7.79
N ILE A 14 13.06 -1.66 8.94
CA ILE A 14 12.12 -2.61 9.56
C ILE A 14 10.86 -1.88 10.03
N LEU A 15 11.00 -0.80 10.80
CA LEU A 15 9.86 -0.02 11.28
C LEU A 15 9.10 0.64 10.13
N GLY A 16 9.81 1.16 9.13
CA GLY A 16 9.21 1.75 7.93
C GLY A 16 8.39 0.76 7.12
N SER A 17 8.84 -0.49 6.98
CA SER A 17 8.09 -1.52 6.26
C SER A 17 6.91 -2.07 7.07
N LEU A 18 7.08 -2.35 8.37
CA LEU A 18 6.01 -2.85 9.25
C LEU A 18 4.92 -1.79 9.52
N LEU A 19 5.31 -0.62 10.01
CA LEU A 19 4.37 0.45 10.31
C LEU A 19 3.79 1.04 9.03
N GLY A 20 4.62 1.24 8.00
CA GLY A 20 4.15 1.73 6.71
C GLY A 20 3.16 0.77 6.05
N GLY A 21 3.45 -0.53 6.05
CA GLY A 21 2.56 -1.56 5.53
C GLY A 21 1.24 -1.68 6.30
N GLY A 22 1.30 -1.66 7.64
CA GLY A 22 0.11 -1.70 8.49
C GLY A 22 -0.77 -0.47 8.32
N LEU A 23 -0.18 0.72 8.29
CA LEU A 23 -0.90 1.97 8.10
C LEU A 23 -1.49 2.07 6.68
N TYR A 24 -0.74 1.60 5.67
CA TYR A 24 -1.25 1.46 4.30
C TYR A 24 -2.47 0.56 4.23
N ALA A 25 -2.48 -0.56 4.94
CA ALA A 25 -3.62 -1.48 4.97
C ALA A 25 -4.89 -0.83 5.56
N LEU A 26 -4.74 -0.07 6.64
CA LEU A 26 -5.85 0.66 7.27
C LEU A 26 -6.37 1.78 6.36
N CYS A 27 -5.47 2.53 5.73
CA CYS A 27 -5.86 3.54 4.74
C CYS A 27 -6.54 2.88 3.53
N ALA A 28 -6.02 1.76 3.03
CA ALA A 28 -6.61 1.03 1.92
C ALA A 28 -8.01 0.51 2.23
N SER A 29 -8.27 0.00 3.44
CA SER A 29 -9.60 -0.49 3.83
C SER A 29 -10.64 0.63 3.91
N THR A 30 -10.29 1.77 4.52
CA THR A 30 -11.19 2.94 4.59
C THR A 30 -11.51 3.49 3.20
N LEU A 31 -10.50 3.58 2.34
CA LEU A 31 -10.65 4.09 0.98
C LEU A 31 -11.42 3.11 0.08
N TYR A 32 -11.24 1.81 0.29
CA TYR A 32 -12.01 0.79 -0.41
C TYR A 32 -13.49 0.88 -0.05
N SER A 33 -13.83 1.04 1.25
CA SER A 33 -15.22 1.24 1.68
C SER A 33 -15.83 2.49 1.05
N TYR A 34 -15.09 3.61 1.04
CA TYR A 34 -15.55 4.85 0.39
C TYR A 34 -15.81 4.67 -1.12
N LEU A 35 -14.89 4.02 -1.84
CA LEU A 35 -15.05 3.71 -3.26
C LEU A 35 -16.20 2.74 -3.50
N LYS A 36 -16.38 1.74 -2.63
CA LYS A 36 -17.47 0.77 -2.77
C LYS A 36 -18.85 1.44 -2.63
N GLU A 37 -18.97 2.41 -1.73
CA GLU A 37 -20.23 3.12 -1.51
C GLU A 37 -20.55 4.16 -2.60
N ASN A 38 -19.53 4.89 -3.07
CA ASN A 38 -19.74 6.05 -3.95
C ASN A 38 -19.37 5.80 -5.41
N TYR A 39 -18.49 4.84 -5.68
CA TYR A 39 -17.85 4.59 -6.97
C TYR A 39 -17.64 3.09 -7.20
N SER A 40 -18.70 2.29 -6.99
CA SER A 40 -18.64 0.82 -7.04
C SER A 40 -18.17 0.27 -8.39
N ASP A 41 -18.32 1.06 -9.46
CA ASP A 41 -17.86 0.81 -10.84
C ASP A 41 -16.35 0.97 -11.03
N ALA A 42 -15.67 1.67 -10.12
CA ALA A 42 -14.22 1.86 -10.14
C ALA A 42 -13.45 0.68 -9.50
N LEU A 43 -14.17 -0.23 -8.84
CA LEU A 43 -13.62 -1.43 -8.20
C LEU A 43 -13.74 -2.64 -9.14
N PRO A 44 -12.88 -3.67 -8.98
CA PRO A 44 -12.96 -4.88 -9.79
C PRO A 44 -14.35 -5.53 -9.69
N PRO A 45 -14.89 -6.08 -10.79
CA PRO A 45 -16.17 -6.78 -10.76
C PRO A 45 -16.09 -7.95 -9.77
N ARG A 46 -17.13 -8.11 -8.94
CA ARG A 46 -17.19 -9.05 -7.81
C ARG A 46 -16.67 -10.46 -8.14
N ILE A 47 -16.84 -10.90 -9.39
CA ILE A 47 -16.56 -12.26 -9.84
C ILE A 47 -15.06 -12.61 -9.77
N ASP A 48 -14.14 -11.64 -9.88
CA ASP A 48 -12.70 -11.92 -9.85
C ASP A 48 -12.06 -11.82 -8.45
N VAL A 49 -12.78 -11.24 -7.48
CA VAL A 49 -12.23 -11.00 -6.12
C VAL A 49 -12.74 -12.04 -5.11
N PHE A 50 -13.90 -12.67 -5.34
CA PHE A 50 -14.48 -13.64 -4.40
C PHE A 50 -14.07 -15.10 -4.65
N MET A 51 -13.27 -15.40 -5.67
CA MET A 51 -12.87 -16.80 -5.96
C MET A 51 -11.75 -17.33 -5.05
N ASN A 52 -11.17 -16.49 -4.18
CA ASN A 52 -10.32 -16.92 -3.09
C ASN A 52 -10.56 -16.00 -1.90
N ASP A 53 -10.83 -16.58 -0.74
CA ASP A 53 -10.76 -15.96 0.57
C ASP A 53 -9.33 -15.45 0.87
N TYR A 54 -8.86 -14.43 0.15
CA TYR A 54 -7.66 -13.69 0.54
C TYR A 54 -8.03 -12.70 1.65
N GLU A 55 -8.18 -13.26 2.86
CA GLU A 55 -8.05 -12.64 4.18
C GLU A 55 -8.11 -11.11 4.15
N ALA A 56 -9.32 -10.56 4.19
CA ALA A 56 -9.75 -9.16 4.36
C ALA A 56 -8.79 -8.03 3.87
N MET A 57 -7.59 -7.89 4.43
CA MET A 57 -6.60 -6.87 4.08
C MET A 57 -6.03 -7.00 2.66
N GLY A 58 -5.78 -8.22 2.17
CA GLY A 58 -5.22 -8.43 0.83
C GLY A 58 -6.16 -7.96 -0.28
N GLY A 59 -7.45 -8.26 -0.13
CA GLY A 59 -8.49 -7.82 -1.06
C GLY A 59 -8.65 -6.30 -1.15
N PHE A 60 -8.57 -5.60 0.00
CA PHE A 60 -8.63 -4.13 0.00
C PHE A 60 -7.45 -3.50 -0.76
N MET A 61 -6.23 -3.99 -0.50
CA MET A 61 -5.04 -3.49 -1.19
C MET A 61 -5.11 -3.75 -2.70
N ALA A 62 -5.57 -4.95 -3.11
CA ALA A 62 -5.71 -5.31 -4.52
C ALA A 62 -6.77 -4.45 -5.23
N GLY A 63 -7.91 -4.18 -4.56
CA GLY A 63 -8.96 -3.30 -5.10
C GLY A 63 -8.48 -1.87 -5.30
N ILE A 64 -7.72 -1.33 -4.34
CA ILE A 64 -7.11 0.00 -4.45
C ILE A 64 -6.04 0.06 -5.55
N TRP A 65 -5.22 -0.98 -5.67
CA TRP A 65 -4.24 -1.09 -6.75
C TRP A 65 -4.89 -1.20 -8.14
N TYR A 66 -5.99 -1.94 -8.24
CA TYR A 66 -6.81 -1.99 -9.46
C TYR A 66 -7.35 -0.60 -9.82
N ALA A 67 -7.95 0.10 -8.87
CA ALA A 67 -8.47 1.46 -9.07
C ALA A 67 -7.39 2.46 -9.48
N GLN A 68 -6.16 2.29 -8.98
CA GLN A 68 -4.99 3.05 -9.43
C GLN A 68 -4.66 2.76 -10.90
N ARG A 69 -4.58 1.47 -11.26
CA ARG A 69 -4.17 1.00 -12.60
C ARG A 69 -5.19 1.35 -13.69
N THR A 70 -6.49 1.25 -13.39
CA THR A 70 -7.57 1.60 -14.32
C THR A 70 -7.84 3.10 -14.38
N GLY A 71 -7.25 3.88 -13.47
CA GLY A 71 -7.50 5.32 -13.38
C GLY A 71 -8.86 5.69 -12.77
N GLY A 72 -9.58 4.72 -12.19
CA GLY A 72 -10.88 4.93 -11.54
C GLY A 72 -10.83 6.01 -10.44
N TRP A 73 -9.70 6.14 -9.75
CA TRP A 73 -9.46 7.18 -8.74
C TRP A 73 -9.61 8.62 -9.25
N ARG A 74 -9.52 8.86 -10.56
CA ARG A 74 -9.69 10.21 -11.14
C ARG A 74 -11.13 10.70 -11.11
N ARG A 75 -12.10 9.78 -10.96
CA ARG A 75 -13.54 10.08 -10.87
C ARG A 75 -13.97 10.56 -9.49
N ILE A 76 -13.09 10.51 -8.50
CA ILE A 76 -13.36 11.03 -7.15
C ILE A 76 -13.51 12.55 -7.25
N ASP A 77 -14.73 13.05 -7.11
CA ASP A 77 -15.05 14.48 -7.18
C ASP A 77 -14.51 15.24 -5.97
N ASN A 78 -14.53 14.60 -4.80
CA ASN A 78 -14.06 15.21 -3.57
C ASN A 78 -12.52 15.25 -3.54
N ARG A 79 -11.97 16.48 -3.58
CA ARG A 79 -10.52 16.72 -3.55
C ARG A 79 -9.84 16.09 -2.33
N THR A 80 -10.48 16.10 -1.17
CA THR A 80 -9.92 15.54 0.07
C THR A 80 -9.67 14.04 -0.07
N TRP A 81 -10.65 13.29 -0.57
CA TRP A 81 -10.52 11.84 -0.80
C TRP A 81 -9.53 11.52 -1.91
N ARG A 82 -9.44 12.39 -2.92
CA ARG A 82 -8.44 12.25 -3.99
C ARG A 82 -7.02 12.44 -3.48
N TYR A 83 -6.77 13.44 -2.64
CA TYR A 83 -5.47 13.61 -1.98
C TYR A 83 -5.18 12.46 -1.00
N PHE A 84 -6.20 12.00 -0.27
CA PHE A 84 -6.07 10.84 0.61
C PHE A 84 -5.68 9.57 -0.16
N PHE A 85 -6.22 9.35 -1.36
CA PHE A 85 -5.82 8.27 -2.26
C PHE A 85 -4.36 8.38 -2.66
N ILE A 86 -3.93 9.58 -3.11
CA ILE A 86 -2.52 9.81 -3.48
C ILE A 86 -1.59 9.57 -2.28
N ALA A 87 -1.94 10.08 -1.10
CA ALA A 87 -1.17 9.90 0.12
C ALA A 87 -1.05 8.41 0.50
N THR A 88 -2.15 7.66 0.38
CA THR A 88 -2.17 6.21 0.63
C THR A 88 -1.25 5.47 -0.35
N GLN A 89 -1.25 5.86 -1.62
CA GLN A 89 -0.33 5.27 -2.62
C GLN A 89 1.13 5.59 -2.35
N LEU A 90 1.44 6.83 -1.95
CA LEU A 90 2.80 7.21 -1.56
C LEU A 90 3.28 6.43 -0.33
N LEU A 91 2.39 6.20 0.63
CA LEU A 91 2.68 5.39 1.80
C LEU A 91 2.97 3.92 1.43
N GLY A 92 2.17 3.34 0.53
CA GLY A 92 2.42 2.00 0.00
C GLY A 92 3.76 1.91 -0.74
N ALA A 93 4.06 2.89 -1.59
CA ALA A 93 5.34 2.96 -2.30
C ALA A 93 6.53 3.12 -1.33
N PHE A 94 6.37 3.93 -0.28
CA PHE A 94 7.37 4.08 0.77
C PHE A 94 7.62 2.75 1.49
N ALA A 95 6.58 2.05 1.93
CA ALA A 95 6.70 0.76 2.60
C ALA A 95 7.39 -0.29 1.71
N ILE A 96 7.01 -0.36 0.42
CA ILE A 96 7.66 -1.25 -0.57
C ILE A 96 9.13 -0.87 -0.75
N SER A 97 9.46 0.43 -0.81
CA SER A 97 10.84 0.88 -0.95
C SER A 97 11.69 0.53 0.27
N CYS A 98 11.15 0.67 1.49
CA CYS A 98 11.84 0.23 2.71
C CYS A 98 12.08 -1.28 2.70
N CYS A 99 11.09 -2.06 2.27
CA CYS A 99 11.22 -3.51 2.15
C CYS A 99 12.27 -3.90 1.08
N ALA A 100 12.24 -3.26 -0.09
CA ALA A 100 13.20 -3.50 -1.16
C ALA A 100 14.63 -3.13 -0.75
N LEU A 101 14.82 -2.00 -0.07
CA LEU A 101 16.11 -1.57 0.46
C LEU A 101 16.61 -2.49 1.58
N PHE A 102 15.70 -3.00 2.41
CA PHE A 102 16.03 -4.02 3.42
C PHE A 102 16.53 -5.30 2.76
N CYS A 103 15.80 -5.84 1.77
CA CYS A 103 16.24 -7.03 1.02
C CYS A 103 17.56 -6.79 0.27
N ALA A 104 17.72 -5.63 -0.35
CA ALA A 104 18.96 -5.25 -1.03
C ALA A 104 20.15 -5.18 -0.05
N ALA A 105 19.93 -4.67 1.17
CA ALA A 105 20.97 -4.65 2.19
C ALA A 105 21.46 -6.06 2.54
N PHE A 106 20.60 -7.07 2.56
CA PHE A 106 21.03 -8.46 2.78
C PHE A 106 21.81 -9.06 1.61
N LEU A 107 21.56 -8.62 0.38
CA LEU A 107 22.23 -9.14 -0.82
C LEU A 107 23.57 -8.44 -1.11
N PHE A 108 23.67 -7.14 -0.80
CA PHE A 108 24.80 -6.30 -1.20
C PHE A 108 25.71 -5.87 -0.05
N VAL A 109 25.35 -6.08 1.22
CA VAL A 109 26.28 -5.84 2.34
C VAL A 109 27.29 -7.00 2.38
N PRO A 110 28.59 -6.74 2.14
CA PRO A 110 29.61 -7.78 2.23
C PRO A 110 29.67 -8.29 3.68
N ARG A 111 29.72 -9.61 3.83
CA ARG A 111 29.91 -10.30 5.12
C ARG A 111 31.21 -9.88 5.79
#